data_AF-A0A3M2TBW8-F1
#
_entry.id   AF-A0A3M2TBW8-F1
#
_cell.length_a   1.000
_cell.length_b   1.000
_cell.length_c   1.000
_cell.angle_alpha   90.00
_cell.angle_beta   90.00
_cell.angle_gamma   90.00
#
_symmetry.space_group_name_H-M   'P 1'
#
loop_
_entity.id
_entity.type
_entity.pdbx_description
1 polymer ?
#
loop_
_entity_poly.entity_id
_entity_poly.type
_entity_poly.pdbx_seq_one_letter_code
_entity_poly.pdbx_strand_id
1 'polypeptide(L)'
;MPAGSQSLAPSNHSESPTISPDHSTAVDPVLEANNTPNMAGVQDPEGTLQSALNPSATNTASAPEQASFRLKQVRVSDLLALKDIPPPPPHPIGPLPQGRLEEIQAVFLATYAPAFDKFLETRWFQEKALTHLMANAQLMAEYSALIDAFNDRNLHDPNVIARLESFEASVLWSTMTLCRQVTGVSNGHQGQDYDLMVASSRFIVIEALITGDHLDSNPLAQFPPRQPPVDPPTLPDQLSQRSLEFWGAVGHFLTLHDNEASSAKELDDTLGRTRTLLDTFENRDVIYSIAIARHVGQRWADFPHSFPHPITTNEKDAGAKLFVAQKFLEQEAGGKGTTQVIKRICGMVVRSWYVARV
;
A
#
# COMPACT_ATOMS: atom_id res chain seq x y z
N MET A 1 -44.01 -24.56 -16.04
CA MET A 1 -43.94 -23.20 -16.61
C MET A 1 -45.06 -22.40 -15.97
N PRO A 2 -44.76 -21.35 -15.17
CA PRO A 2 -44.04 -20.16 -15.65
C PRO A 2 -42.97 -19.57 -14.69
N ALA A 3 -42.32 -18.50 -15.20
CA ALA A 3 -41.55 -17.41 -14.58
C ALA A 3 -40.20 -17.75 -13.92
N GLY A 4 -39.03 -17.25 -14.35
CA GLY A 4 -38.73 -16.09 -15.20
C GLY A 4 -37.80 -15.15 -14.44
N SER A 5 -36.50 -15.40 -14.53
CA SER A 5 -35.39 -14.76 -13.82
C SER A 5 -35.30 -13.25 -14.05
N GLN A 6 -35.09 -12.46 -12.99
CA GLN A 6 -34.68 -11.06 -13.08
C GLN A 6 -33.17 -10.93 -12.83
N SER A 7 -32.51 -10.27 -13.77
CA SER A 7 -31.08 -9.92 -13.75
C SER A 7 -30.93 -8.55 -13.08
N LEU A 8 -30.06 -8.44 -12.07
CA LEU A 8 -29.66 -7.18 -11.46
C LEU A 8 -28.39 -6.68 -12.17
N ALA A 9 -28.55 -5.68 -13.04
CA ALA A 9 -27.46 -4.85 -13.54
C ALA A 9 -27.62 -3.44 -12.94
N PRO A 10 -26.54 -2.77 -12.49
CA PRO A 10 -26.63 -1.40 -12.00
C PRO A 10 -26.64 -0.38 -13.16
N SER A 11 -27.55 0.59 -13.06
CA SER A 11 -27.76 1.67 -14.01
C SER A 11 -26.66 2.74 -13.94
N ASN A 12 -26.06 3.06 -15.09
CA ASN A 12 -25.21 4.24 -15.27
C ASN A 12 -26.10 5.46 -15.54
N HIS A 13 -26.09 6.46 -14.65
CA HIS A 13 -26.60 7.79 -14.94
C HIS A 13 -25.43 8.76 -15.10
N SER A 14 -25.36 9.35 -16.28
CA SER A 14 -24.42 10.35 -16.74
C SER A 14 -25.18 11.67 -16.80
N GLU A 15 -24.79 12.68 -16.02
CA GLU A 15 -25.33 14.04 -16.14
C GLU A 15 -24.23 15.11 -15.98
N SER A 16 -24.03 15.85 -17.06
CA SER A 16 -23.59 17.25 -17.15
C SER A 16 -24.41 17.82 -18.32
N PRO A 17 -24.85 19.09 -18.35
CA PRO A 17 -24.03 20.31 -18.15
C PRO A 17 -24.79 21.46 -17.41
N THR A 18 -24.21 22.63 -17.10
CA THR A 18 -24.27 23.84 -17.97
C THR A 18 -23.51 24.99 -17.30
N ILE A 19 -22.67 25.67 -18.07
CA ILE A 19 -22.01 26.95 -17.78
C ILE A 19 -22.79 28.04 -18.51
N SER A 20 -23.10 29.14 -17.83
CA SER A 20 -23.36 30.43 -18.49
C SER A 20 -22.75 31.60 -17.69
N PRO A 21 -22.22 32.63 -18.38
CA PRO A 21 -21.42 33.71 -17.80
C PRO A 21 -22.28 34.93 -17.48
N ASP A 22 -21.85 35.80 -16.55
CA ASP A 22 -21.64 37.22 -16.89
C ASP A 22 -21.03 38.10 -15.77
N HIS A 23 -20.33 39.12 -16.25
CA HIS A 23 -20.10 40.46 -15.69
C HIS A 23 -18.97 40.76 -14.70
N SER A 24 -17.86 41.17 -15.33
CA SER A 24 -16.89 42.19 -14.94
C SER A 24 -17.48 43.50 -14.41
N THR A 25 -16.87 44.00 -13.35
CA THR A 25 -16.53 45.41 -13.05
C THR A 25 -15.45 45.35 -11.96
N ALA A 26 -14.56 46.30 -11.71
CA ALA A 26 -13.94 47.40 -12.43
C ALA A 26 -12.69 47.77 -11.59
N VAL A 27 -11.65 48.23 -12.27
CA VAL A 27 -10.38 48.70 -11.70
C VAL A 27 -10.58 50.07 -11.03
N ASP A 28 -10.00 50.33 -9.85
CA ASP A 28 -9.05 51.46 -9.71
C ASP A 28 -8.27 51.52 -8.37
N PRO A 29 -7.04 52.09 -8.39
CA PRO A 29 -6.03 52.06 -7.33
C PRO A 29 -5.95 53.37 -6.55
N VAL A 30 -5.43 53.33 -5.31
CA VAL A 30 -4.81 54.51 -4.69
C VAL A 30 -3.51 54.11 -3.99
N LEU A 31 -2.43 54.66 -4.53
CA LEU A 31 -1.11 54.83 -3.92
C LEU A 31 -1.22 55.82 -2.76
N GLU A 32 -0.62 55.52 -1.61
CA GLU A 32 0.14 56.55 -0.87
C GLU A 32 1.42 55.93 -0.30
N ALA A 33 2.52 56.41 -0.88
CA ALA A 33 3.86 56.30 -0.35
C ALA A 33 3.99 57.26 0.83
N ASN A 34 4.64 56.84 1.92
CA ASN A 34 5.39 57.79 2.72
C ASN A 34 6.69 57.15 3.22
N ASN A 35 7.80 57.80 2.85
CA ASN A 35 9.16 57.35 3.03
C ASN A 35 9.76 57.97 4.30
N THR A 36 10.37 57.09 5.13
CA THR A 36 11.68 57.28 5.84
C THR A 36 11.80 58.34 6.97
N PRO A 37 12.90 58.34 7.75
CA PRO A 37 13.75 57.24 8.22
C PRO A 37 14.01 57.31 9.75
N ASN A 38 14.54 56.26 10.36
CA ASN A 38 15.48 56.48 11.47
C ASN A 38 16.59 55.41 11.52
N MET A 39 17.81 55.91 11.70
CA MET A 39 19.09 55.19 11.63
C MET A 39 19.81 55.40 12.95
N ALA A 40 20.20 54.32 13.63
CA ALA A 40 21.25 54.21 14.65
C ALA A 40 21.35 52.70 14.97
N GLY A 41 22.46 51.98 14.81
CA GLY A 41 23.86 52.33 15.02
C GLY A 41 24.33 51.64 16.30
N VAL A 42 25.58 51.12 16.30
CA VAL A 42 26.35 50.55 17.45
C VAL A 42 26.23 49.02 17.57
N GLN A 43 27.25 48.17 17.72
CA GLN A 43 28.72 48.11 17.49
C GLN A 43 29.11 46.70 17.98
N ASP A 44 29.93 45.98 17.23
CA ASP A 44 30.81 44.92 17.76
C ASP A 44 32.01 45.59 18.48
N PRO A 45 32.64 44.91 19.47
CA PRO A 45 33.99 44.45 19.19
C PRO A 45 34.40 43.10 19.80
N GLU A 46 35.31 42.43 19.08
CA GLU A 46 36.19 41.35 19.53
C GLU A 46 37.11 41.78 20.71
N GLY A 47 37.50 40.81 21.56
CA GLY A 47 38.55 41.03 22.56
C GLY A 47 38.88 39.86 23.50
N THR A 48 39.72 38.93 23.03
CA THR A 48 40.93 38.39 23.71
C THR A 48 40.82 37.49 24.98
N LEU A 49 41.23 36.23 24.80
CA LEU A 49 42.05 35.32 25.64
C LEU A 49 41.96 35.40 27.19
N GLN A 50 41.58 34.28 27.82
CA GLN A 50 42.40 33.65 28.87
C GLN A 50 42.00 32.21 29.19
N SER A 51 42.99 31.33 29.09
CA SER A 51 42.98 29.93 29.50
C SER A 51 43.17 29.87 31.03
N ALA A 52 42.30 29.14 31.73
CA ALA A 52 42.57 28.71 33.10
C ALA A 52 42.11 27.25 33.25
N LEU A 53 43.12 26.38 33.35
CA LEU A 53 43.00 24.98 33.71
C LEU A 53 42.61 24.88 35.20
N ASN A 54 41.52 24.20 35.53
CA ASN A 54 41.57 23.11 36.51
C ASN A 54 40.27 22.30 36.58
N PRO A 55 40.36 21.01 36.99
CA PRO A 55 39.35 20.00 36.71
C PRO A 55 38.42 19.69 37.89
N SER A 56 37.37 18.95 37.53
CA SER A 56 36.57 18.05 38.34
C SER A 56 35.24 18.54 38.91
N ALA A 57 34.24 17.71 38.57
CA ALA A 57 32.97 17.47 39.24
C ALA A 57 31.87 18.51 38.99
N THR A 58 31.08 18.32 37.92
CA THR A 58 29.61 18.24 38.04
C THR A 58 28.96 17.77 36.74
N ASN A 59 28.18 16.70 36.85
CA ASN A 59 26.97 16.39 36.09
C ASN A 59 27.00 16.69 34.58
N THR A 60 27.35 15.68 33.79
CA THR A 60 26.89 15.57 32.41
C THR A 60 25.36 15.48 32.43
N ALA A 61 24.69 16.63 32.26
CA ALA A 61 23.35 16.65 31.73
C ALA A 61 23.41 15.93 30.38
N SER A 62 22.86 14.72 30.35
CA SER A 62 22.52 14.02 29.12
C SER A 62 21.68 14.98 28.29
N ALA A 63 22.21 15.39 27.13
CA ALA A 63 21.38 15.90 26.05
C ALA A 63 20.18 14.94 25.88
N PRO A 64 18.97 15.43 25.58
CA PRO A 64 17.84 14.54 25.37
C PRO A 64 18.26 13.58 24.27
N GLU A 65 18.42 12.32 24.64
CA GLU A 65 18.55 11.22 23.72
C GLU A 65 17.40 11.42 22.73
N GLN A 66 17.73 11.79 21.49
CA GLN A 66 16.75 11.72 20.41
C GLN A 66 16.27 10.29 20.47
N ALA A 67 15.07 10.09 21.03
CA ALA A 67 14.49 8.77 21.17
C ALA A 67 14.51 8.19 19.77
N SER A 68 15.46 7.29 19.51
CA SER A 68 15.47 6.55 18.28
C SER A 68 14.22 5.69 18.41
N PHE A 69 13.12 6.14 17.81
CA PHE A 69 11.88 5.39 17.73
C PHE A 69 12.22 4.14 16.92
N ARG A 70 12.71 3.09 17.61
CA ARG A 70 12.87 1.79 17.00
C ARG A 70 11.48 1.24 16.81
N LEU A 71 11.02 1.30 15.56
CA LEU A 71 9.78 0.66 15.16
C LEU A 71 9.89 -0.83 15.45
N LYS A 72 8.83 -1.40 16.01
CA LYS A 72 8.73 -2.83 16.23
C LYS A 72 8.69 -3.54 14.88
N GLN A 73 9.38 -4.66 14.77
CA GLN A 73 9.25 -5.53 13.60
C GLN A 73 7.82 -6.08 13.54
N VAL A 74 7.09 -5.75 12.48
CA VAL A 74 5.69 -6.12 12.29
C VAL A 74 5.59 -7.39 11.47
N ARG A 75 4.82 -8.38 11.93
CA ARG A 75 4.51 -9.58 11.14
C ARG A 75 3.14 -9.44 10.51
N VAL A 76 2.91 -10.13 9.39
CA VAL A 76 1.59 -10.16 8.73
C VAL A 76 0.48 -10.58 9.69
N SER A 77 0.73 -11.54 10.58
CA SER A 77 -0.26 -11.96 11.59
C SER A 77 -0.76 -10.81 12.47
N ASP A 78 0.08 -9.81 12.73
CA ASP A 78 -0.26 -8.63 13.52
C ASP A 78 -1.15 -7.66 12.73
N LEU A 79 -1.14 -7.76 11.41
CA LEU A 79 -1.88 -6.90 10.48
C LEU A 79 -3.29 -7.41 10.17
N LEU A 80 -3.59 -8.69 10.47
CA LEU A 80 -4.87 -9.31 10.15
C LEU A 80 -6.02 -8.83 11.06
N ALA A 81 -5.70 -8.27 12.23
CA ALA A 81 -6.69 -7.72 13.15
C ALA A 81 -7.13 -6.32 12.69
N LEU A 82 -7.92 -6.26 11.62
CA LEU A 82 -8.47 -5.01 11.09
C LEU A 82 -9.42 -4.38 12.11
N LYS A 83 -9.34 -3.05 12.26
CA LYS A 83 -10.14 -2.28 13.23
C LYS A 83 -10.03 -2.85 14.67
N ASP A 84 -8.85 -3.39 15.01
CA ASP A 84 -8.54 -4.03 16.29
C ASP A 84 -9.39 -5.27 16.62
N ILE A 85 -10.04 -5.87 15.62
CA ILE A 85 -10.79 -7.13 15.76
C ILE A 85 -10.02 -8.24 15.04
N PRO A 86 -9.53 -9.28 15.73
CA PRO A 86 -8.81 -10.37 15.09
C PRO A 86 -9.71 -11.20 14.16
N PRO A 87 -9.14 -11.87 13.14
CA PRO A 87 -9.88 -12.89 12.40
C PRO A 87 -10.30 -14.03 13.33
N PRO A 88 -11.34 -14.80 12.98
CA PRO A 88 -11.67 -16.02 13.70
C PRO A 88 -10.47 -16.99 13.69
N PRO A 89 -10.36 -17.88 14.69
CA PRO A 89 -9.34 -18.92 14.66
C PRO A 89 -9.49 -19.80 13.41
N PRO A 90 -8.42 -20.48 12.97
CA PRO A 90 -8.47 -21.39 11.83
C PRO A 90 -9.64 -22.37 11.95
N HIS A 91 -10.43 -22.47 10.89
CA HIS A 91 -11.60 -23.34 10.88
C HIS A 91 -11.16 -24.81 10.81
N PRO A 92 -11.83 -25.73 11.52
CA PRO A 92 -11.46 -27.13 11.52
C PRO A 92 -11.65 -27.74 10.14
N ILE A 93 -10.67 -28.55 9.71
CA ILE A 93 -10.77 -29.32 8.47
C ILE A 93 -11.84 -30.39 8.65
N GLY A 94 -12.85 -30.37 7.78
CA GLY A 94 -13.97 -31.30 7.81
C GLY A 94 -14.58 -31.50 6.43
N PRO A 95 -15.58 -32.39 6.30
CA PRO A 95 -16.30 -32.57 5.05
C PRO A 95 -17.02 -31.26 4.68
N LEU A 96 -16.92 -30.88 3.40
CA LEU A 96 -17.64 -29.73 2.89
C LEU A 96 -19.15 -30.04 2.81
N PRO A 97 -20.03 -29.08 3.12
CA PRO A 97 -21.45 -29.18 2.83
C PRO A 97 -21.71 -29.44 1.34
N GLN A 98 -22.87 -30.03 1.03
CA GLN A 98 -23.26 -30.29 -0.35
C GLN A 98 -23.36 -28.99 -1.15
N GLY A 99 -22.77 -28.93 -2.35
CA GLY A 99 -22.76 -27.74 -3.21
C GLY A 99 -21.68 -26.70 -2.84
N ARG A 100 -21.04 -26.83 -1.67
CA ARG A 100 -20.06 -25.85 -1.19
C ARG A 100 -18.79 -25.83 -2.02
N LEU A 101 -18.41 -26.96 -2.62
CA LEU A 101 -17.24 -27.02 -3.51
C LEU A 101 -17.45 -26.10 -4.73
N GLU A 102 -18.61 -26.18 -5.36
CA GLU A 102 -18.98 -25.36 -6.51
C GLU A 102 -19.07 -23.87 -6.13
N GLU A 103 -19.61 -23.55 -4.96
CA GLU A 103 -19.64 -22.17 -4.44
C GLU A 103 -18.23 -21.61 -4.23
N ILE A 104 -17.32 -22.39 -3.63
CA ILE A 104 -15.93 -21.96 -3.42
C ILE A 104 -15.23 -21.69 -4.76
N GLN A 105 -15.40 -22.58 -5.74
CA GLN A 105 -14.83 -22.39 -7.08
C GLN A 105 -15.39 -21.12 -7.73
N ALA A 106 -16.71 -20.91 -7.65
CA ALA A 106 -17.38 -19.75 -8.22
C ALA A 106 -16.88 -18.44 -7.59
N VAL A 107 -16.86 -18.35 -6.26
CA VAL A 107 -16.35 -17.17 -5.54
C VAL A 107 -14.89 -16.91 -5.86
N PHE A 108 -14.05 -17.95 -5.85
CA PHE A 108 -12.64 -17.80 -6.17
C PHE A 108 -12.43 -17.29 -7.61
N LEU A 109 -12.99 -17.96 -8.61
CA LEU A 109 -12.77 -17.63 -10.02
C LEU A 109 -13.42 -16.31 -10.44
N ALA A 110 -14.59 -15.98 -9.91
CA ALA A 110 -15.34 -14.79 -10.32
C ALA A 110 -14.93 -13.53 -9.55
N THR A 111 -14.47 -13.65 -8.31
CA THR A 111 -14.21 -12.49 -7.44
C THR A 111 -12.74 -12.35 -7.09
N TYR A 112 -12.11 -13.39 -6.56
CA TYR A 112 -10.79 -13.23 -5.93
C TYR A 112 -9.63 -13.43 -6.90
N ALA A 113 -9.65 -14.47 -7.73
CA ALA A 113 -8.57 -14.73 -8.69
C ALA A 113 -8.32 -13.52 -9.63
N PRO A 114 -9.34 -12.90 -10.25
CA PRO A 114 -9.13 -11.71 -11.08
C PRO A 114 -8.63 -10.50 -10.26
N ALA A 115 -9.04 -10.38 -9.01
CA ALA A 115 -8.59 -9.30 -8.13
C ALA A 115 -7.11 -9.46 -7.73
N PHE A 116 -6.65 -10.69 -7.45
CA PHE A 116 -5.23 -10.97 -7.22
C PHE A 116 -4.39 -10.69 -8.45
N ASP A 117 -4.84 -11.17 -9.61
CA ASP A 117 -4.17 -10.96 -10.89
C ASP A 117 -4.10 -9.47 -11.25
N LYS A 118 -5.16 -8.69 -11.02
CA LYS A 118 -5.15 -7.22 -11.17
C LYS A 118 -4.19 -6.57 -10.18
N PHE A 119 -4.20 -6.96 -8.91
CA PHE A 119 -3.38 -6.33 -7.88
C PHE A 119 -1.88 -6.59 -8.08
N LEU A 120 -1.52 -7.84 -8.40
CA LEU A 120 -0.14 -8.28 -8.62
C LEU A 120 0.30 -8.18 -10.09
N GLU A 121 -0.57 -7.68 -10.98
CA GLU A 121 -0.35 -7.59 -12.44
C GLU A 121 0.13 -8.91 -13.09
N THR A 122 -0.42 -10.04 -12.65
CA THR A 122 -0.12 -11.39 -13.14
C THR A 122 -1.38 -12.05 -13.72
N ARG A 123 -1.28 -13.30 -14.18
CA ARG A 123 -2.43 -14.12 -14.64
C ARG A 123 -2.50 -15.48 -13.95
N TRP A 124 -1.60 -15.71 -13.01
CA TRP A 124 -1.40 -17.02 -12.41
C TRP A 124 -2.61 -17.48 -11.58
N PHE A 125 -3.31 -16.54 -10.91
CA PHE A 125 -4.41 -16.91 -10.02
C PHE A 125 -5.62 -17.39 -10.81
N GLN A 126 -5.98 -16.71 -11.90
CA GLN A 126 -7.09 -17.15 -12.75
C GLN A 126 -6.76 -18.41 -13.53
N GLU A 127 -5.53 -18.55 -14.02
CA GLU A 127 -5.18 -19.66 -14.92
C GLU A 127 -4.84 -20.97 -14.18
N LYS A 128 -4.22 -20.89 -12.99
CA LYS A 128 -3.55 -22.07 -12.38
C LYS A 128 -3.79 -22.24 -10.88
N ALA A 129 -4.12 -21.19 -10.13
CA ALA A 129 -4.20 -21.31 -8.67
C ALA A 129 -5.38 -22.14 -8.15
N LEU A 130 -6.45 -22.34 -8.95
CA LEU A 130 -7.63 -23.07 -8.48
C LEU A 130 -7.31 -24.50 -8.04
N THR A 131 -6.47 -25.22 -8.79
CA THR A 131 -6.09 -26.60 -8.45
C THR A 131 -5.30 -26.64 -7.14
N HIS A 132 -4.46 -25.63 -6.89
CA HIS A 132 -3.71 -25.49 -5.65
C HIS A 132 -4.59 -25.10 -4.47
N LEU A 133 -5.59 -24.24 -4.69
CA LEU A 133 -6.62 -23.93 -3.69
C LEU A 133 -7.38 -25.21 -3.29
N MET A 134 -7.86 -25.98 -4.26
CA MET A 134 -8.61 -27.22 -4.02
C MET A 134 -7.79 -28.30 -3.33
N ALA A 135 -6.47 -28.32 -3.52
CA ALA A 135 -5.56 -29.22 -2.83
C ALA A 135 -5.24 -28.78 -1.38
N ASN A 136 -5.56 -27.53 -1.01
CA ASN A 136 -5.30 -26.99 0.32
C ASN A 136 -6.55 -27.13 1.21
N ALA A 137 -6.60 -28.22 1.98
CA ALA A 137 -7.74 -28.53 2.84
C ALA A 137 -8.07 -27.45 3.89
N GLN A 138 -7.05 -26.77 4.42
CA GLN A 138 -7.23 -25.69 5.39
C GLN A 138 -7.89 -24.48 4.72
N LEU A 139 -7.39 -24.09 3.55
CA LEU A 139 -7.93 -22.96 2.80
C LEU A 139 -9.36 -23.25 2.30
N MET A 140 -9.66 -24.49 1.90
CA MET A 140 -11.03 -24.92 1.57
C MET A 140 -11.99 -24.79 2.76
N ALA A 141 -11.56 -25.15 3.97
CA ALA A 141 -12.36 -24.96 5.19
C ALA A 141 -12.59 -23.47 5.50
N GLU A 142 -11.56 -22.64 5.31
CA GLU A 142 -11.64 -21.19 5.50
C GLU A 142 -12.57 -20.51 4.49
N TYR A 143 -12.47 -20.85 3.20
CA TYR A 143 -13.39 -20.35 2.18
C TYR A 143 -14.83 -20.78 2.46
N SER A 144 -15.04 -22.02 2.91
CA SER A 144 -16.36 -22.48 3.32
C SER A 144 -16.93 -21.60 4.43
N ALA A 145 -16.18 -21.41 5.51
CA ALA A 145 -16.63 -20.59 6.63
C ALA A 145 -16.79 -19.10 6.25
N LEU A 146 -15.97 -18.59 5.33
CA LEU A 146 -16.08 -17.22 4.85
C LEU A 146 -17.39 -17.01 4.06
N ILE A 147 -17.77 -17.99 3.24
CA ILE A 147 -19.07 -17.98 2.55
C ILE A 147 -20.23 -17.97 3.56
N ASP A 148 -20.13 -18.74 4.66
CA ASP A 148 -21.13 -18.70 5.72
C ASP A 148 -21.18 -17.32 6.41
N ALA A 149 -20.01 -16.71 6.65
CA ALA A 149 -19.91 -15.38 7.27
C ALA A 149 -20.50 -14.26 6.39
N PHE A 150 -20.42 -14.38 5.06
CA PHE A 150 -21.11 -13.46 4.14
C PHE A 150 -22.64 -13.59 4.17
N ASN A 151 -23.16 -14.68 4.73
CA ASN A 151 -24.59 -14.92 4.89
C ASN A 151 -25.09 -14.69 6.33
N ASP A 152 -24.26 -14.09 7.19
CA ASP A 152 -24.65 -13.78 8.57
C ASP A 152 -25.84 -12.80 8.60
N ARG A 153 -26.83 -13.09 9.44
CA ARG A 153 -28.04 -12.25 9.59
C ARG A 153 -27.74 -10.91 10.28
N ASN A 154 -26.60 -10.81 10.95
CA ASN A 154 -26.19 -9.66 11.74
C ASN A 154 -25.22 -8.73 10.99
N LEU A 155 -25.18 -8.77 9.66
CA LEU A 155 -24.36 -7.86 8.83
C LEU A 155 -24.77 -6.37 8.90
N HIS A 156 -25.65 -5.99 9.82
CA HIS A 156 -25.94 -4.62 10.19
C HIS A 156 -25.13 -4.16 11.42
N ASP A 157 -24.55 -5.09 12.19
CA ASP A 157 -23.67 -4.79 13.33
C ASP A 157 -22.25 -4.45 12.81
N PRO A 158 -21.73 -3.25 13.11
CA PRO A 158 -20.37 -2.85 12.73
C PRO A 158 -19.28 -3.81 13.20
N ASN A 159 -19.44 -4.46 14.36
CA ASN A 159 -18.45 -5.42 14.87
C ASN A 159 -18.45 -6.73 14.08
N VAL A 160 -19.62 -7.17 13.61
CA VAL A 160 -19.75 -8.35 12.75
C VAL A 160 -19.11 -8.07 11.40
N ILE A 161 -19.37 -6.90 10.82
CA ILE A 161 -18.70 -6.45 9.59
C ILE A 161 -17.19 -6.42 9.79
N ALA A 162 -16.69 -5.74 10.82
CA ALA A 162 -15.25 -5.63 11.06
C ALA A 162 -14.58 -7.01 11.27
N ARG A 163 -15.24 -7.96 11.95
CA ARG A 163 -14.75 -9.34 12.05
C ARG A 163 -14.72 -10.05 10.70
N LEU A 164 -15.76 -9.89 9.88
CA LEU A 164 -15.80 -10.43 8.52
C LEU A 164 -14.65 -9.87 7.67
N GLU A 165 -14.35 -8.58 7.80
CA GLU A 165 -13.23 -7.94 7.09
C GLU A 165 -11.88 -8.51 7.51
N SER A 166 -11.64 -8.70 8.81
CA SER A 166 -10.42 -9.37 9.30
C SER A 166 -10.34 -10.82 8.82
N PHE A 167 -11.46 -11.54 8.80
CA PHE A 167 -11.50 -12.90 8.30
C PHE A 167 -11.18 -12.96 6.80
N GLU A 168 -11.83 -12.11 6.00
CA GLU A 168 -11.57 -12.01 4.57
C GLU A 168 -10.10 -11.66 4.31
N ALA A 169 -9.52 -10.70 5.05
CA ALA A 169 -8.10 -10.37 4.93
C ALA A 169 -7.18 -11.58 5.19
N SER A 170 -7.49 -12.39 6.20
CA SER A 170 -6.77 -13.63 6.50
C SER A 170 -6.87 -14.64 5.36
N VAL A 171 -8.07 -14.87 4.81
CA VAL A 171 -8.27 -15.81 3.69
C VAL A 171 -7.55 -15.31 2.44
N LEU A 172 -7.68 -14.02 2.10
CA LEU A 172 -7.00 -13.44 0.93
C LEU A 172 -5.49 -13.52 1.05
N TRP A 173 -4.93 -13.23 2.23
CA TRP A 173 -3.51 -13.37 2.47
C TRP A 173 -3.05 -14.82 2.29
N SER A 174 -3.72 -15.77 2.94
CA SER A 174 -3.46 -17.21 2.81
C SER A 174 -3.52 -17.66 1.34
N THR A 175 -4.51 -17.21 0.58
CA THR A 175 -4.63 -17.53 -0.85
C THR A 175 -3.49 -16.97 -1.68
N MET A 176 -3.05 -15.72 -1.44
CA MET A 176 -1.89 -15.17 -2.13
C MET A 176 -0.61 -15.96 -1.84
N THR A 177 -0.46 -16.53 -0.64
CA THR A 177 0.71 -17.37 -0.33
C THR A 177 0.85 -18.63 -1.18
N LEU A 178 -0.22 -19.06 -1.88
CA LEU A 178 -0.16 -20.22 -2.78
C LEU A 178 0.94 -20.08 -3.84
N CYS A 179 1.13 -18.89 -4.42
CA CYS A 179 2.17 -18.69 -5.45
C CYS A 179 3.58 -18.94 -4.88
N ARG A 180 3.84 -18.53 -3.64
CA ARG A 180 5.11 -18.80 -2.94
C ARG A 180 5.27 -20.29 -2.62
N GLN A 181 4.22 -20.94 -2.13
CA GLN A 181 4.24 -22.36 -1.77
C GLN A 181 4.54 -23.24 -3.00
N VAL A 182 3.89 -22.98 -4.12
CA VAL A 182 4.09 -23.74 -5.37
C VAL A 182 5.49 -23.51 -5.95
N THR A 183 5.99 -22.27 -5.87
CA THR A 183 7.36 -21.95 -6.29
C THR A 183 8.39 -22.73 -5.46
N GLY A 184 8.21 -22.81 -4.13
CA GLY A 184 9.14 -23.49 -3.23
C GLY A 184 9.23 -25.01 -3.40
N VAL A 185 8.22 -25.65 -3.99
CA VAL A 185 8.21 -27.10 -4.29
C VAL A 185 8.84 -27.42 -5.65
N SER A 186 8.94 -26.42 -6.53
CA SER A 186 9.45 -26.60 -7.89
C SER A 186 10.99 -26.56 -7.91
N ASN A 187 11.62 -27.72 -7.74
CA ASN A 187 13.08 -27.87 -7.73
C ASN A 187 13.73 -27.52 -9.08
N GLY A 188 14.18 -26.27 -9.22
CA GLY A 188 15.00 -25.79 -10.33
C GLY A 188 14.30 -24.73 -11.19
N HIS A 189 15.07 -23.72 -11.63
CA HIS A 189 14.60 -22.61 -12.48
C HIS A 189 14.25 -23.02 -13.92
N GLN A 190 14.63 -24.22 -14.37
CA GLN A 190 14.38 -24.67 -15.73
C GLN A 190 12.95 -25.21 -15.88
N GLY A 191 12.12 -24.49 -16.63
CA GLY A 191 10.73 -24.85 -16.90
C GLY A 191 9.71 -24.31 -15.89
N GLN A 192 10.13 -23.39 -14.99
CA GLN A 192 9.18 -22.72 -14.10
C GLN A 192 8.24 -21.80 -14.88
N ASP A 193 6.98 -21.85 -14.50
CA ASP A 193 5.92 -21.01 -15.01
C ASP A 193 6.24 -19.53 -14.78
N TYR A 194 6.32 -18.75 -15.86
CA TYR A 194 6.64 -17.32 -15.81
C TYR A 194 5.71 -16.55 -14.87
N ASP A 195 4.39 -16.82 -14.95
CA ASP A 195 3.41 -16.07 -14.16
C ASP A 195 3.44 -16.43 -12.68
N LEU A 196 3.82 -17.67 -12.37
CA LEU A 196 4.07 -18.11 -11.00
C LEU A 196 5.27 -17.36 -10.39
N MET A 197 6.39 -17.30 -11.14
CA MET A 197 7.58 -16.58 -10.68
C MET A 197 7.28 -15.09 -10.47
N VAL A 198 6.60 -14.45 -11.41
CA VAL A 198 6.18 -13.04 -11.29
C VAL A 198 5.27 -12.84 -10.08
N ALA A 199 4.24 -13.69 -9.92
CA ALA A 199 3.32 -13.61 -8.79
C ALA A 199 4.04 -13.76 -7.46
N SER A 200 4.94 -14.74 -7.33
CA SER A 200 5.70 -14.99 -6.10
C SER A 200 6.66 -13.85 -5.77
N SER A 201 7.43 -13.35 -6.75
CA SER A 201 8.36 -12.24 -6.52
C SER A 201 7.66 -10.93 -6.17
N ARG A 202 6.54 -10.62 -6.82
CA ARG A 202 5.74 -9.43 -6.49
C ARG A 202 5.06 -9.56 -5.13
N PHE A 203 4.61 -10.75 -4.77
CA PHE A 203 4.06 -11.01 -3.45
C PHE A 203 5.09 -10.79 -2.32
N ILE A 204 6.36 -11.18 -2.52
CA ILE A 204 7.45 -10.88 -1.58
C ILE A 204 7.61 -9.36 -1.38
N VAL A 205 7.56 -8.58 -2.47
CA VAL A 205 7.62 -7.12 -2.40
C VAL A 205 6.44 -6.52 -1.64
N ILE A 206 5.21 -7.03 -1.86
CA ILE A 206 4.04 -6.58 -1.11
C ILE A 206 4.18 -6.91 0.38
N GLU A 207 4.62 -8.12 0.72
CA GLU A 207 4.82 -8.52 2.12
C GLU A 207 5.83 -7.61 2.83
N ALA A 208 6.99 -7.35 2.22
CA ALA A 208 7.99 -6.44 2.76
C ALA A 208 7.48 -4.98 2.86
N LEU A 209 6.68 -4.51 1.90
CA LEU A 209 6.08 -3.18 1.95
C LEU A 209 5.17 -3.00 3.16
N ILE A 210 4.24 -3.94 3.41
CA ILE A 210 3.21 -3.78 4.45
C ILE A 210 3.72 -4.08 5.86
N THR A 211 4.77 -4.90 5.98
CA THR A 211 5.43 -5.22 7.26
C THR A 211 6.49 -4.18 7.64
N GLY A 212 6.94 -3.37 6.68
CA GLY A 212 8.03 -2.42 6.88
C GLY A 212 9.42 -3.04 6.81
N ASP A 213 9.54 -4.31 6.41
CA ASP A 213 10.81 -5.01 6.24
C ASP A 213 11.58 -4.49 5.01
N HIS A 214 12.91 -4.56 5.08
CA HIS A 214 13.80 -4.31 3.93
C HIS A 214 14.15 -5.63 3.25
N LEU A 215 14.47 -5.56 1.96
CA LEU A 215 14.93 -6.71 1.18
C LEU A 215 16.46 -6.69 1.03
N ASP A 216 17.10 -7.85 1.17
CA ASP A 216 18.55 -7.98 0.93
C ASP A 216 18.91 -7.75 -0.55
N SER A 217 18.00 -8.11 -1.45
CA SER A 217 18.14 -7.90 -2.89
C SER A 217 16.77 -7.74 -3.53
N ASN A 218 16.72 -7.04 -4.66
CA ASN A 218 15.48 -6.83 -5.40
C ASN A 218 15.14 -8.09 -6.22
N PRO A 219 14.09 -8.86 -5.86
CA PRO A 219 13.72 -10.07 -6.57
C PRO A 219 13.22 -9.79 -8.00
N LEU A 220 12.96 -8.52 -8.32
CA LEU A 220 12.41 -8.06 -9.60
C LEU A 220 13.45 -7.35 -10.48
N ALA A 221 14.72 -7.29 -10.06
CA ALA A 221 15.77 -6.53 -10.74
C ALA A 221 16.01 -6.96 -12.20
N GLN A 222 15.78 -8.24 -12.51
CA GLN A 222 16.03 -8.82 -13.84
C GLN A 222 14.98 -9.89 -14.19
N PHE A 223 13.69 -9.51 -14.23
CA PHE A 223 12.69 -10.37 -14.88
C PHE A 223 12.77 -10.19 -16.40
N PRO A 224 12.99 -11.27 -17.17
CA PRO A 224 12.91 -11.18 -18.63
C PRO A 224 11.48 -10.82 -19.03
N PRO A 225 11.26 -10.03 -20.10
CA PRO A 225 9.91 -9.88 -20.63
C PRO A 225 9.38 -11.24 -21.08
N ARG A 226 8.08 -11.48 -20.88
CA ARG A 226 7.42 -12.76 -21.22
C ARG A 226 7.67 -13.19 -22.67
N GLN A 227 7.66 -12.22 -23.57
CA GLN A 227 7.96 -12.40 -25.00
C GLN A 227 8.90 -11.28 -25.45
N PRO A 228 9.79 -11.54 -26.42
CA PRO A 228 10.58 -10.48 -27.01
C PRO A 228 9.63 -9.45 -27.66
N PRO A 229 9.81 -8.14 -27.39
CA PRO A 229 8.97 -7.11 -27.98
C PRO A 229 9.08 -7.14 -29.50
N VAL A 230 7.96 -6.86 -30.17
CA VAL A 230 7.95 -6.63 -31.62
C VAL A 230 8.65 -5.30 -31.91
N ASP A 231 9.28 -5.16 -33.07
CA ASP A 231 9.91 -3.89 -33.51
C ASP A 231 9.12 -3.29 -34.68
N PRO A 232 8.45 -2.12 -34.52
CA PRO A 232 8.40 -1.28 -33.31
C PRO A 232 7.46 -1.84 -32.21
N PRO A 233 7.70 -1.48 -30.92
CA PRO A 233 6.95 -2.02 -29.79
C PRO A 233 5.49 -1.58 -29.80
N THR A 234 4.59 -2.54 -29.65
CA THR A 234 3.15 -2.28 -29.57
C THR A 234 2.79 -1.63 -28.22
N LEU A 235 1.60 -1.03 -28.13
CA LEU A 235 1.12 -0.48 -26.86
C LEU A 235 1.10 -1.52 -25.71
N PRO A 236 0.63 -2.77 -25.92
CA PRO A 236 0.77 -3.83 -24.92
C PRO A 236 2.22 -4.14 -24.49
N ASP A 237 3.17 -4.10 -25.42
CA ASP A 237 4.59 -4.31 -25.10
C ASP A 237 5.11 -3.20 -24.19
N GLN A 238 4.76 -1.94 -24.51
CA GLN A 238 5.13 -0.77 -23.72
C GLN A 238 4.52 -0.83 -22.31
N LEU A 239 3.23 -1.17 -22.18
CA LEU A 239 2.57 -1.31 -20.88
C LEU A 239 3.17 -2.45 -20.05
N SER A 240 3.55 -3.55 -20.69
CA SER A 240 4.21 -4.69 -20.02
C SER A 240 5.59 -4.30 -19.51
N GLN A 241 6.36 -3.57 -20.32
CA GLN A 241 7.66 -3.04 -19.92
C GLN A 241 7.54 -2.06 -18.75
N ARG A 242 6.57 -1.16 -18.78
CA ARG A 242 6.30 -0.22 -17.68
C ARG A 242 5.85 -0.91 -16.40
N SER A 243 5.12 -2.02 -16.50
CA SER A 243 4.82 -2.90 -15.37
C SER A 243 6.09 -3.44 -14.74
N LEU A 244 7.01 -4.00 -15.54
CA LEU A 244 8.29 -4.51 -15.04
C LEU A 244 9.12 -3.40 -14.37
N GLU A 245 9.17 -2.21 -14.97
CA GLU A 245 9.87 -1.06 -14.42
C GLU A 245 9.26 -0.57 -13.10
N PHE A 246 7.93 -0.53 -13.00
CA PHE A 246 7.23 -0.16 -11.77
C PHE A 246 7.61 -1.10 -10.63
N TRP A 247 7.43 -2.39 -10.86
CA TRP A 247 7.69 -3.45 -9.88
C TRP A 247 9.19 -3.53 -9.53
N GLY A 248 10.08 -3.33 -10.50
CA GLY A 248 11.52 -3.22 -10.29
C GLY A 248 11.89 -2.01 -9.43
N ALA A 249 11.29 -0.84 -9.66
CA ALA A 249 11.53 0.36 -8.86
C ALA A 249 11.05 0.21 -7.41
N VAL A 250 9.87 -0.38 -7.20
CA VAL A 250 9.35 -0.68 -5.86
C VAL A 250 10.24 -1.70 -5.13
N GLY A 251 10.69 -2.75 -5.84
CA GLY A 251 11.62 -3.72 -5.27
C GLY A 251 12.97 -3.09 -4.89
N HIS A 252 13.48 -2.15 -5.69
CA HIS A 252 14.69 -1.39 -5.37
C HIS A 252 14.50 -0.46 -4.17
N PHE A 253 13.37 0.24 -4.09
CA PHE A 253 13.03 1.06 -2.92
C PHE A 253 13.15 0.26 -1.61
N LEU A 254 12.73 -1.00 -1.61
CA LEU A 254 12.81 -1.87 -0.44
C LEU A 254 14.22 -2.33 -0.05
N THR A 255 15.22 -2.23 -0.93
CA THR A 255 16.61 -2.56 -0.60
C THR A 255 17.36 -1.39 0.03
N LEU A 256 16.85 -0.16 -0.12
CA LEU A 256 17.47 1.05 0.38
C LEU A 256 17.13 1.25 1.86
N HIS A 257 18.10 1.68 2.66
CA HIS A 257 17.93 1.90 4.10
C HIS A 257 18.00 3.38 4.46
N ASP A 258 17.06 3.82 5.29
CA ASP A 258 16.82 5.25 5.59
C ASP A 258 17.90 5.90 6.48
N ASN A 259 18.72 5.09 7.14
CA ASN A 259 19.78 5.50 8.05
C ASN A 259 21.09 5.88 7.34
N GLU A 260 21.19 5.66 6.03
CA GLU A 260 22.33 6.04 5.22
C GLU A 260 22.03 7.35 4.48
N ALA A 261 22.80 8.42 4.77
CA ALA A 261 22.60 9.72 4.13
C ALA A 261 22.70 9.67 2.59
N SER A 262 23.45 8.70 2.05
CA SER A 262 23.52 8.40 0.62
C SER A 262 22.21 7.87 0.05
N SER A 263 21.42 7.12 0.84
CA SER A 263 20.19 6.47 0.41
C SER A 263 18.99 7.40 0.39
N ALA A 264 18.99 8.50 1.17
CA ALA A 264 17.87 9.43 1.22
C ALA A 264 17.53 10.05 -0.16
N LYS A 265 18.55 10.48 -0.91
CA LYS A 265 18.36 11.00 -2.27
C LYS A 265 17.88 9.90 -3.22
N GLU A 266 18.47 8.70 -3.11
CA GLU A 266 18.13 7.57 -3.97
C GLU A 266 16.69 7.09 -3.75
N LEU A 267 16.20 7.13 -2.50
CA LEU A 267 14.82 6.87 -2.15
C LEU A 267 13.87 7.89 -2.81
N ASP A 268 14.18 9.18 -2.70
CA ASP A 268 13.36 10.23 -3.31
C ASP A 268 13.35 10.12 -4.85
N ASP A 269 14.50 9.84 -5.47
CA ASP A 269 14.62 9.61 -6.92
C ASP A 269 13.84 8.34 -7.35
N THR A 270 13.89 7.28 -6.55
CA THR A 270 13.17 6.01 -6.82
C THR A 270 11.67 6.17 -6.68
N LEU A 271 11.19 6.88 -5.64
CA LEU A 271 9.78 7.22 -5.48
C LEU A 271 9.31 8.15 -6.59
N GLY A 272 10.13 9.12 -7.00
CA GLY A 272 9.87 9.98 -8.15
C GLY A 272 9.69 9.18 -9.44
N ARG A 273 10.54 8.19 -9.69
CA ARG A 273 10.38 7.25 -10.83
C ARG A 273 9.12 6.40 -10.70
N THR A 274 8.83 5.88 -9.52
CA THR A 274 7.63 5.06 -9.27
C THR A 274 6.35 5.85 -9.57
N ARG A 275 6.31 7.14 -9.22
CA ARG A 275 5.21 8.06 -9.49
C ARG A 275 4.92 8.25 -10.98
N THR A 276 5.95 8.23 -11.84
CA THR A 276 5.75 8.35 -13.29
C THR A 276 5.24 7.06 -13.94
N LEU A 277 5.25 5.95 -13.21
CA LEU A 277 4.88 4.60 -13.65
C LEU A 277 3.51 4.15 -13.13
N LEU A 278 2.72 5.03 -12.50
CA LEU A 278 1.39 4.65 -11.97
C LEU A 278 0.40 4.31 -13.09
N ASP A 279 0.53 4.95 -14.26
CA ASP A 279 -0.26 4.63 -15.45
C ASP A 279 -1.78 4.56 -15.22
N THR A 280 -2.31 5.28 -14.22
CA THR A 280 -3.72 5.23 -13.77
C THR A 280 -4.19 3.86 -13.26
N PHE A 281 -3.25 2.96 -12.98
CA PHE A 281 -3.54 1.68 -12.37
C PHE A 281 -3.67 1.84 -10.85
N GLU A 282 -4.89 1.64 -10.37
CA GLU A 282 -5.25 1.73 -8.95
C GLU A 282 -4.34 0.89 -8.03
N ASN A 283 -3.96 -0.34 -8.43
CA ASN A 283 -3.05 -1.16 -7.63
C ASN A 283 -1.67 -0.50 -7.47
N ARG A 284 -1.20 0.21 -8.50
CA ARG A 284 0.05 0.96 -8.45
C ARG A 284 -0.09 2.21 -7.58
N ASP A 285 -1.21 2.91 -7.65
CA ASP A 285 -1.52 4.05 -6.76
C ASP A 285 -1.50 3.62 -5.28
N VAL A 286 -2.06 2.44 -4.97
CA VAL A 286 -2.02 1.81 -3.64
C VAL A 286 -0.58 1.53 -3.23
N ILE A 287 0.17 0.78 -4.04
CA ILE A 287 1.56 0.39 -3.74
C ILE A 287 2.46 1.61 -3.53
N TYR A 288 2.33 2.62 -4.39
CA TYR A 288 3.07 3.87 -4.26
C TYR A 288 2.69 4.64 -2.99
N SER A 289 1.40 4.71 -2.65
CA SER A 289 0.94 5.36 -1.42
C SER A 289 1.47 4.65 -0.17
N ILE A 290 1.56 3.31 -0.18
CA ILE A 290 2.18 2.54 0.90
C ILE A 290 3.66 2.92 1.04
N ALA A 291 4.40 2.99 -0.08
CA ALA A 291 5.80 3.37 -0.07
C ALA A 291 6.03 4.81 0.46
N ILE A 292 5.17 5.76 0.09
CA ILE A 292 5.20 7.13 0.63
C ILE A 292 4.91 7.14 2.13
N ALA A 293 3.87 6.45 2.58
CA ALA A 293 3.53 6.36 4.00
C ALA A 293 4.66 5.74 4.83
N ARG A 294 5.34 4.73 4.29
CA ARG A 294 6.53 4.14 4.90
C ARG A 294 7.69 5.14 4.95
N HIS A 295 8.13 5.68 3.83
CA HIS A 295 9.30 6.57 3.75
C HIS A 295 9.13 7.84 4.58
N VAL A 296 8.01 8.54 4.38
CA VAL A 296 7.79 9.85 5.02
C VAL A 296 7.20 9.69 6.42
N GLY A 297 6.29 8.74 6.61
CA GLY A 297 5.58 8.56 7.88
C GLY A 297 6.47 8.08 9.00
N GLN A 298 7.51 7.29 8.74
CA GLN A 298 8.47 6.85 9.77
C GLN A 298 9.21 8.03 10.42
N ARG A 299 9.39 9.14 9.69
CA ARG A 299 10.08 10.34 10.17
C ARG A 299 9.13 11.36 10.79
N TRP A 300 7.82 11.10 10.75
CA TRP A 300 6.79 12.00 11.28
C TRP A 300 6.37 11.56 12.68
N ALA A 301 6.68 12.37 13.69
CA ALA A 301 6.51 12.00 15.10
C ALA A 301 5.07 11.59 15.44
N ASP A 302 4.06 12.35 15.00
CA ASP A 302 2.66 12.12 15.35
C ASP A 302 1.88 11.26 14.34
N PHE A 303 2.54 10.64 13.36
CA PHE A 303 1.86 9.74 12.42
C PHE A 303 1.37 8.46 13.13
N PRO A 304 0.19 7.90 12.83
CA PRO A 304 -0.84 8.36 11.90
C PRO A 304 -1.89 9.31 12.53
N HIS A 305 -1.68 9.79 13.76
CA HIS A 305 -2.69 10.50 14.56
C HIS A 305 -2.90 11.98 14.20
N SER A 306 -1.85 12.70 13.79
CA SER A 306 -1.93 14.13 13.52
C SER A 306 -1.13 14.58 12.30
N PHE A 307 -1.76 15.40 11.46
CA PHE A 307 -1.13 16.14 10.38
C PHE A 307 -1.57 17.60 10.43
N PRO A 308 -0.65 18.55 10.21
CA PRO A 308 -1.07 19.86 9.75
C PRO A 308 -1.79 19.67 8.42
N HIS A 309 -3.00 20.22 8.29
CA HIS A 309 -3.71 20.22 7.01
C HIS A 309 -2.80 20.91 5.99
N PRO A 310 -2.42 20.23 4.89
CA PRO A 310 -1.54 20.83 3.92
C PRO A 310 -2.18 22.11 3.38
N ILE A 311 -1.48 23.24 3.50
CA ILE A 311 -1.94 24.53 2.96
C ILE A 311 -1.95 24.46 1.42
N THR A 312 -1.17 23.53 0.85
CA THR A 312 -1.07 23.29 -0.60
C THR A 312 -1.05 21.79 -0.90
N THR A 313 -1.46 21.40 -2.10
CA THR A 313 -1.28 20.04 -2.64
C THR A 313 0.07 19.89 -3.36
N ASN A 314 1.07 20.70 -2.99
CA ASN A 314 2.36 20.73 -3.67
C ASN A 314 3.10 19.40 -3.52
N GLU A 315 3.38 18.72 -4.64
CA GLU A 315 4.14 17.47 -4.68
C GLU A 315 5.62 17.61 -4.26
N LYS A 316 6.09 18.78 -3.85
CA LYS A 316 7.40 18.94 -3.20
C LYS A 316 7.32 18.92 -1.67
N ASP A 317 6.13 19.08 -1.11
CA ASP A 317 5.91 19.04 0.33
C ASP A 317 5.70 17.60 0.80
N ALA A 318 6.64 17.09 1.61
CA ALA A 318 6.58 15.75 2.16
C ALA A 318 5.34 15.54 3.06
N GLY A 319 4.92 16.58 3.80
CA GLY A 319 3.71 16.52 4.62
C GLY A 319 2.45 16.40 3.76
N ALA A 320 2.37 17.15 2.65
CA ALA A 320 1.27 17.04 1.70
C ALA A 320 1.21 15.65 1.05
N LYS A 321 2.34 15.08 0.62
CA LYS A 321 2.41 13.72 0.08
C LYS A 321 1.90 12.67 1.07
N LEU A 322 2.39 12.75 2.31
CA LEU A 322 2.02 11.82 3.36
C LEU A 322 0.52 11.91 3.69
N PHE A 323 -0.02 13.12 3.80
CA PHE A 323 -1.45 13.34 4.03
C PHE A 323 -2.32 12.73 2.92
N VAL A 324 -1.96 12.97 1.65
CA VAL A 324 -2.68 12.41 0.50
C VAL A 324 -2.61 10.89 0.50
N ALA A 325 -1.41 10.31 0.68
CA ALA A 325 -1.22 8.87 0.71
C ALA A 325 -2.01 8.21 1.87
N GLN A 326 -1.96 8.80 3.06
CA GLN A 326 -2.72 8.30 4.20
C GLN A 326 -4.23 8.35 3.94
N LYS A 327 -4.75 9.49 3.51
CA LYS A 327 -6.20 9.64 3.26
C LYS A 327 -6.68 8.73 2.15
N PHE A 328 -5.88 8.54 1.12
CA PHE A 328 -6.16 7.58 0.06
C PHE A 328 -6.28 6.16 0.63
N LEU A 329 -5.26 5.67 1.34
CA LEU A 329 -5.25 4.32 1.92
C LEU A 329 -6.38 4.09 2.94
N GLU A 330 -6.69 5.07 3.78
CA GLU A 330 -7.83 5.02 4.71
C GLU A 330 -9.18 4.90 3.97
N GLN A 331 -9.35 5.62 2.86
CA GLN A 331 -10.57 5.57 2.06
C GLN A 331 -10.71 4.25 1.30
N GLU A 332 -9.61 3.76 0.73
CA GLU A 332 -9.54 2.45 0.07
C GLU A 332 -9.93 1.34 1.06
N ALA A 333 -9.35 1.35 2.27
CA ALA A 333 -9.71 0.45 3.36
C ALA A 333 -11.17 0.61 3.82
N GLY A 334 -11.68 1.85 3.84
CA GLY A 334 -13.04 2.21 4.21
C GLY A 334 -14.11 1.84 3.16
N GLY A 335 -13.72 1.19 2.06
CA GLY A 335 -14.65 0.61 1.08
C GLY A 335 -14.64 1.26 -0.30
N LYS A 336 -13.82 2.30 -0.53
CA LYS A 336 -13.70 2.93 -1.87
C LYS A 336 -12.95 2.08 -2.89
N GLY A 337 -12.11 1.14 -2.45
CA GLY A 337 -11.33 0.33 -3.38
C GLY A 337 -12.20 -0.54 -4.29
N THR A 338 -11.74 -0.75 -5.52
CA THR A 338 -12.56 -1.43 -6.52
C THR A 338 -12.63 -2.95 -6.30
N THR A 339 -11.68 -3.52 -5.57
CA THR A 339 -11.62 -4.96 -5.28
C THR A 339 -11.51 -5.22 -3.79
N GLN A 340 -11.98 -6.40 -3.34
CA GLN A 340 -11.80 -6.81 -1.95
C GLN A 340 -10.32 -6.93 -1.57
N VAL A 341 -9.46 -7.38 -2.49
CA VAL A 341 -8.01 -7.46 -2.27
C VAL A 341 -7.43 -6.09 -1.90
N ILE A 342 -7.76 -5.04 -2.65
CA ILE A 342 -7.31 -3.68 -2.34
C ILE A 342 -7.84 -3.22 -0.99
N LYS A 343 -9.14 -3.38 -0.72
CA LYS A 343 -9.75 -2.97 0.56
C LYS A 343 -9.05 -3.62 1.75
N ARG A 344 -8.83 -4.94 1.69
CA ARG A 344 -8.22 -5.69 2.78
C ARG A 344 -6.74 -5.38 2.96
N ILE A 345 -5.97 -5.26 1.87
CA ILE A 345 -4.55 -4.89 1.95
C ILE A 345 -4.38 -3.46 2.47
N CYS A 346 -5.18 -2.50 2.01
CA CYS A 346 -5.18 -1.16 2.57
C CYS A 346 -5.55 -1.16 4.06
N GLY A 347 -6.50 -2.01 4.49
CA GLY A 347 -6.81 -2.22 5.90
C GLY A 347 -5.61 -2.72 6.71
N MET A 348 -4.89 -3.71 6.17
CA MET A 348 -3.66 -4.25 6.79
C MET A 348 -2.56 -3.18 6.90
N VAL A 349 -2.43 -2.31 5.89
CA VAL A 349 -1.48 -1.19 5.90
C VAL A 349 -1.87 -0.15 6.95
N VAL A 350 -3.14 0.27 7.00
CA VAL A 350 -3.61 1.22 8.02
C VAL A 350 -3.35 0.66 9.42
N ARG A 351 -3.55 -0.66 9.61
CA ARG A 351 -3.24 -1.34 10.87
C ARG A 351 -1.74 -1.30 11.21
N SER A 352 -0.86 -1.46 10.22
CA SER A 352 0.59 -1.53 10.44
C SER A 352 1.16 -0.28 11.08
N TRP A 353 0.59 0.89 10.80
CA TRP A 353 1.02 2.17 11.38
C TRP A 353 0.88 2.22 12.89
N TYR A 354 -0.18 1.59 13.42
CA TYR A 354 -0.41 1.49 14.86
C TYR A 354 0.43 0.38 15.48
N VAL A 355 0.54 -0.79 14.82
CA VAL A 355 1.32 -1.92 15.35
C VAL A 355 2.80 -1.61 15.46
N ALA A 356 3.37 -0.91 14.48
CA ALA A 356 4.80 -0.60 14.43
C ALA A 356 5.27 0.37 15.53
N ARG A 357 4.34 1.12 16.13
CA ARG A 357 4.60 2.21 17.08
C ARG A 357 4.23 1.87 18.53
N VAL A 358 3.76 0.64 18.78
CA VAL A 358 3.56 0.06 20.12
C VAL A 358 4.79 -0.75 20.50
#